data_AF-A0A1G8VGH4-F1
#
_entry.id   AF-A0A1G8VGH4-F1
#
_cell.length_a   1.000
_cell.length_b   1.000
_cell.length_c   1.000
_cell.angle_alpha   90.00
_cell.angle_beta   90.00
_cell.angle_gamma   90.00
#
_symmetry.space_group_name_H-M   'P 1'
#
loop_
_entity.id
_entity.type
_entity.pdbx_description
1 polymer ?
#
loop_
_entity_poly.entity_id
_entity_poly.type
_entity_poly.pdbx_seq_one_letter_code
_entity_poly.pdbx_strand_id
1 'polypeptide(L)' 'MTTVYSIDEVRLGIMLNELRLPTIKTLWPRFAETADREGWPAARFLAAIAEHELTERANRRIERHLAEAH' A
#
# COMPACT_ATOMS: atom_id res chain seq x y z
N MET A 1 12.45 25.50 2.56
CA MET A 1 12.29 24.95 1.20
C MET A 1 11.98 23.47 1.34
N THR A 2 10.72 23.07 1.24
CA THR A 2 10.33 21.66 1.21
C THR A 2 10.61 21.13 -0.19
N THR A 3 11.61 20.27 -0.31
CA THR A 3 11.97 19.61 -1.57
C THR A 3 10.77 18.80 -2.04
N VAL A 4 10.17 19.18 -3.17
CA VAL A 4 9.13 18.37 -3.81
C VAL A 4 9.86 17.17 -4.41
N TYR A 5 9.89 16.06 -3.67
CA TYR A 5 10.36 14.80 -4.20
C TYR A 5 9.32 14.33 -5.23
N SER A 6 9.64 14.49 -6.53
CA SER A 6 8.87 13.85 -7.58
C SER A 6 9.00 12.34 -7.39
N ILE A 7 7.90 11.69 -7.01
CA ILE A 7 7.85 10.23 -6.89
C ILE A 7 7.77 9.67 -8.32
N ASP A 8 8.74 8.85 -8.69
CA ASP A 8 8.66 8.03 -9.89
C ASP A 8 7.69 6.87 -9.63
N GLU A 9 6.43 7.06 -10.03
CA GLU A 9 5.35 6.08 -9.84
C GLU A 9 5.64 4.75 -10.51
N VAL A 10 6.34 4.76 -11.66
CA VAL A 10 6.70 3.55 -12.41
C VAL A 10 7.72 2.76 -11.61
N ARG A 11 8.78 3.42 -11.14
CA ARG A 11 9.81 2.79 -10.31
C ARG A 11 9.24 2.28 -8.99
N LEU A 12 8.37 3.04 -8.34
CA LEU A 12 7.68 2.63 -7.12
C LEU A 12 6.80 1.40 -7.39
N GLY A 13 6.05 1.40 -8.50
CA GLY A 13 5.22 0.27 -8.91
C GLY A 13 6.02 -1.02 -9.14
N ILE A 14 7.23 -0.91 -9.71
CA ILE A 14 8.16 -2.04 -9.86
C ILE A 14 8.63 -2.54 -8.49
N MET A 15 9.11 -1.65 -7.62
CA MET A 15 9.58 -2.02 -6.28
C MET A 15 8.50 -2.71 -5.43
N LEU A 16 7.27 -2.19 -5.46
CA LEU A 16 6.15 -2.78 -4.74
C LEU A 16 5.74 -4.14 -5.30
N ASN A 17 5.93 -4.35 -6.61
CA ASN A 17 5.72 -5.64 -7.25
C ASN A 17 6.75 -6.68 -6.78
N GLU A 18 8.03 -6.32 -6.77
CA GLU A 18 9.12 -7.18 -6.28
C GLU A 18 8.97 -7.54 -4.80
N LEU A 19 8.54 -6.58 -3.98
CA LEU A 19 8.26 -6.81 -2.55
C LEU A 19 6.96 -7.58 -2.30
N ARG A 20 6.21 -7.90 -3.36
CA ARG A 20 4.90 -8.58 -3.30
C ARG A 20 3.93 -7.85 -2.37
N LEU A 21 3.81 -6.53 -2.58
CA LEU A 21 2.89 -5.63 -1.88
C LEU A 21 1.79 -5.12 -2.83
N PRO A 22 0.92 -6.01 -3.36
CA PRO A 22 -0.07 -5.65 -4.38
C PRO A 22 -1.15 -4.70 -3.87
N THR A 23 -1.45 -4.73 -2.57
CA THR A 23 -2.46 -3.85 -1.98
C THR A 23 -1.90 -2.44 -1.89
N ILE A 24 -0.68 -2.28 -1.37
CA ILE A 24 0.00 -0.97 -1.34
C ILE A 24 0.17 -0.43 -2.76
N LYS A 25 0.61 -1.25 -3.72
CA LYS A 25 0.74 -0.84 -5.14
C LYS A 25 -0.52 -0.19 -5.71
N THR A 26 -1.68 -0.67 -5.31
CA THR A 26 -2.97 -0.17 -5.79
C THR A 26 -3.48 1.02 -4.97
N LEU A 27 -3.30 0.99 -3.65
CA LEU A 27 -3.94 1.95 -2.74
C LEU A 27 -3.08 3.17 -2.40
N TRP A 28 -1.75 3.09 -2.57
CA TRP A 28 -0.85 4.16 -2.11
C TRP A 28 -1.16 5.56 -2.66
N PRO A 29 -1.60 5.79 -3.93
CA PRO A 29 -1.88 7.14 -4.41
C PRO A 29 -3.05 7.78 -3.67
N ARG A 30 -4.13 7.02 -3.47
CA ARG A 30 -5.32 7.46 -2.73
C ARG A 30 -4.99 7.77 -1.26
N PHE A 31 -4.16 6.93 -0.64
CA PHE A 31 -3.70 7.20 0.73
C PHE A 31 -2.79 8.43 0.78
N ALA A 32 -1.95 8.66 -0.23
CA ALA A 32 -1.07 9.82 -0.30
C ALA A 32 -1.90 11.10 -0.45
N GLU A 33 -2.88 11.14 -1.37
CA GLU A 33 -3.80 12.26 -1.52
C GLU A 33 -4.57 12.57 -0.22
N THR A 34 -5.01 11.53 0.49
CA THR A 34 -5.70 11.69 1.77
C THR A 34 -4.76 12.21 2.85
N ALA A 35 -3.55 11.67 2.94
CA ALA A 35 -2.52 12.09 3.89
C ALA A 35 -2.08 13.54 3.64
N ASP A 36 -1.91 13.93 2.38
CA ASP A 36 -1.55 15.30 2.00
C ASP A 36 -2.67 16.29 2.34
N ARG A 37 -3.93 15.90 2.05
CA ARG A 37 -5.11 16.72 2.36
C ARG A 37 -5.32 16.89 3.87
N GLU A 38 -5.10 15.84 4.65
CA GLU A 38 -5.31 15.84 6.10
C GLU A 38 -4.05 16.20 6.90
N GLY A 39 -2.92 16.44 6.22
CA GLY A 39 -1.64 16.77 6.86
C GLY A 39 -1.10 15.65 7.75
N TRP A 40 -1.27 14.39 7.35
CA TRP A 40 -0.82 13.25 8.15
C TRP A 40 0.70 13.24 8.33
N PRO A 41 1.20 12.87 9.52
CA PRO A 41 2.60 12.51 9.69
C PRO A 41 2.94 11.31 8.80
N ALA A 42 4.15 11.29 8.22
CA ALA A 42 4.63 10.17 7.40
C ALA A 42 4.49 8.80 8.10
N ALA A 43 4.75 8.75 9.41
CA ALA A 43 4.57 7.54 10.21
C ALA A 43 3.12 7.02 10.21
N ARG A 44 2.13 7.93 10.25
CA ARG A 44 0.70 7.58 10.18
C ARG A 44 0.32 7.05 8.82
N PHE A 45 0.79 7.70 7.74
CA PHE A 45 0.59 7.22 6.38
C PHE A 45 1.16 5.80 6.20
N LEU A 46 2.40 5.57 6.61
CA LEU A 46 3.06 4.27 6.52
C LEU A 46 2.33 3.19 7.33
N ALA A 47 1.89 3.50 8.55
CA ALA A 47 1.12 2.57 9.37
C ALA A 47 -0.21 2.20 8.70
N ALA A 48 -0.95 3.19 8.20
CA ALA A 48 -2.25 2.97 7.57
C ALA A 48 -2.15 2.09 6.31
N ILE A 49 -1.19 2.35 5.42
CA ILE A 49 -1.03 1.54 4.20
C ILE A 49 -0.53 0.12 4.51
N ALA A 50 0.32 -0.04 5.53
CA ALA A 50 0.82 -1.35 5.94
C ALA A 50 -0.28 -2.23 6.55
N GLU A 51 -1.18 -1.63 7.33
CA GLU A 51 -2.34 -2.32 7.92
C GLU A 51 -3.27 -2.88 6.83
N HIS A 52 -3.50 -2.11 5.76
CA HIS A 52 -4.31 -2.56 4.62
C HIS A 52 -3.65 -3.74 3.89
N GLU A 53 -2.33 -3.71 3.68
CA GLU A 53 -1.62 -4.83 3.07
C GLU A 53 -1.70 -6.11 3.90
N LEU A 54 -1.54 -6.01 5.23
CA LEU A 54 -1.64 -7.15 6.14
C LEU A 54 -3.04 -7.76 6.13
N THR A 55 -4.07 -6.92 6.17
CA THR A 55 -5.47 -7.34 6.16
C THR A 55 -5.81 -8.08 4.87
N GLU A 56 -5.48 -7.48 3.72
CA GLU A 56 -5.71 -8.10 2.41
C GLU A 56 -4.92 -9.39 2.22
N ARG A 57 -3.69 -9.46 2.75
CA ARG A 57 -2.90 -10.70 2.73
C ARG A 57 -3.53 -11.80 3.58
N ALA A 58 -4.09 -11.47 4.75
CA ALA A 58 -4.80 -12.42 5.58
C ALA A 58 -6.06 -12.94 4.86
N ASN A 59 -6.83 -12.06 4.24
CA ASN A 59 -8.02 -12.42 3.45
C ASN A 59 -7.66 -13.36 2.30
N ARG A 60 -6.66 -13.01 1.49
CA ARG A 60 -6.18 -13.87 0.38
C ARG A 60 -5.70 -15.24 0.85
N ARG A 61 -5.15 -15.34 2.07
CA ARG A 61 -4.75 -16.63 2.64
C ARG A 61 -5.96 -17.49 3.00
N ILE A 62 -6.98 -16.89 3.61
CA ILE A 62 -8.23 -17.58 3.96
C ILE A 62 -8.95 -18.05 2.69
N GLU A 63 -9.06 -17.19 1.68
CA GLU A 63 -9.70 -17.52 0.39
C GLU A 63 -9.02 -18.71 -0.30
N ARG A 64 -7.68 -18.77 -0.30
CA ARG A 64 -6.93 -19.91 -0.86
C ARG A 64 -7.24 -21.20 -0.11
N HIS A 65 -7.23 -21.16 1.23
CA HIS A 65 -7.56 -22.33 2.03
C HIS A 65 -9.01 -22.80 1.82
N LEU A 66 -9.93 -21.86 1.58
CA LEU A 66 -11.33 -22.19 1.27
C LEU A 66 -11.49 -22.80 -0.12
N ALA A 67 -10.75 -22.29 -1.11
CA ALA A 67 -10.77 -22.78 -2.50
C ALA A 67 -10.09 -24.15 -2.67
N GLU A 68 -9.11 -24.49 -1.84
CA GLU A 68 -8.46 -25.81 -1.83
C GLU A 68 -9.34 -26.89 -1.16
N ALA A 69 -10.35 -26.49 -0.38
CA ALA A 69 -11.25 -27.39 0.35
C ALA A 69 -12.54 -27.74 -0.42
N HIS A 70 -12.71 -27.23 -1.65
CA HIS A 70 -13.86 -27.48 -2.53
C HIS A 70 -13.41 -28.20 -3.81
#